data_AF-A0A660UYU4-F1
#
_entry.id   AF-A0A660UYU4-F1
#
_cell.length_a   1.000
_cell.length_b   1.000
_cell.length_c   1.000
_cell.angle_alpha   90.00
_cell.angle_beta   90.00
_cell.angle_gamma   90.00
#
_symmetry.space_group_name_H-M   'P 1'
#
loop_
_entity.id
_entity.type
_entity.pdbx_description
1 polymer ?
#
loop_
_entity_poly.entity_id
_entity_poly.type
_entity_poly.pdbx_seq_one_letter_code
_entity_poly.pdbx_strand_id
1 'polypeptide(L)'
;MKMRRRFGKTLEDKANELAAEISYPQWDTSIPAILRREIALTVEQLEQLKFLRQDQHRRLLRLECDINTEIMQHRQGIPWYTPAYFSDEQKLKQRLFELEKEQRNLTVRLHDKKQTLEDRLLGLINKHEQLDI
;
A
#
# COMPACT_ATOMS: atom_id res chain seq x y z
N MET A 1 40.95 4.32 -10.00
CA MET A 1 39.78 3.42 -10.21
C MET A 1 38.50 4.17 -9.86
N LYS A 2 37.46 3.98 -10.67
CA LYS A 2 36.25 4.80 -10.79
C LYS A 2 35.41 4.90 -9.49
N MET A 3 35.01 6.12 -9.14
CA MET A 3 33.95 6.40 -8.16
C MET A 3 32.64 5.75 -8.60
N ARG A 4 32.21 4.70 -7.90
CA ARG A 4 30.79 4.30 -7.86
C ARG A 4 30.05 5.29 -6.96
N ARG A 5 29.46 6.33 -7.55
CA ARG A 5 28.44 7.14 -6.88
C ARG A 5 27.30 6.18 -6.48
N ARG A 6 27.15 5.88 -5.19
CA ARG A 6 26.04 5.06 -4.67
C ARG A 6 24.76 5.91 -4.70
N PHE A 7 24.06 5.93 -5.83
CA PHE A 7 22.70 6.45 -5.94
C PHE A 7 21.65 5.53 -5.26
N GLY A 8 22.05 4.73 -4.26
CA GLY A 8 21.38 3.49 -3.89
C GLY A 8 20.94 3.35 -2.44
N LYS A 9 20.79 4.44 -1.68
CA LYS A 9 19.98 4.39 -0.46
C LYS A 9 18.57 4.83 -0.87
N THR A 10 17.58 3.97 -0.67
CA THR A 10 16.20 4.37 -0.90
C THR A 10 15.84 5.48 0.09
N LEU A 11 14.83 6.28 -0.24
CA LEU A 11 14.31 7.32 0.64
C LEU A 11 13.99 6.77 2.05
N GLU A 12 13.50 5.54 2.09
CA GLU A 12 13.19 4.77 3.29
C GLU A 12 14.47 4.42 4.08
N ASP A 13 15.55 4.00 3.42
CA ASP A 13 16.83 3.71 4.08
C ASP A 13 17.45 4.95 4.73
N LYS A 14 17.42 6.09 4.03
CA LYS A 14 17.88 7.39 4.57
C LYS A 14 17.05 7.81 5.79
N ALA A 15 15.73 7.66 5.71
CA ALA A 15 14.84 8.01 6.80
C ALA A 15 15.03 7.10 8.03
N ASN A 16 15.27 5.80 7.80
CA ASN A 16 15.58 4.85 8.86
C ASN A 16 16.93 5.12 9.53
N GLU A 17 17.95 5.55 8.79
CA GLU A 17 19.24 5.95 9.38
C GLU A 17 19.07 7.18 10.28
N LEU A 18 18.31 8.19 9.84
CA LEU A 18 18.01 9.39 10.64
C LEU A 18 17.15 9.07 11.88
N ALA A 19 16.30 8.05 11.81
CA ALA A 19 15.50 7.58 12.93
C ALA A 19 16.32 6.72 13.92
N ALA A 20 17.33 5.98 13.45
CA ALA A 20 18.14 5.09 14.27
C ALA A 20 19.14 5.81 15.18
N GLU A 21 19.49 7.07 14.90
CA GLU A 21 20.37 7.89 15.75
C GLU A 21 19.74 8.31 17.09
N ILE A 22 18.47 7.95 17.35
CA ILE A 22 17.75 8.26 18.59
C ILE A 22 18.21 7.31 19.71
N SER A 23 19.38 7.58 20.27
CA SER A 23 19.93 6.85 21.43
C SER A 23 19.84 7.65 22.73
N TYR A 24 18.76 8.40 23.05
CA TYR A 24 18.58 8.95 24.41
C TYR A 24 17.11 9.09 24.86
N PRO A 25 16.78 8.89 26.16
CA PRO A 25 15.42 8.84 26.69
C PRO A 25 14.84 10.20 27.14
N GLN A 26 15.51 11.32 26.81
CA GLN A 26 14.95 12.65 27.06
C GLN A 26 14.12 13.08 25.85
N TRP A 27 12.89 13.51 26.11
CA TRP A 27 12.01 14.14 25.13
C TRP A 27 12.62 15.47 24.71
N ASP A 28 13.63 15.40 23.86
CA ASP A 28 14.28 16.58 23.33
C ASP A 28 13.25 17.36 22.50
N THR A 29 13.03 18.62 22.87
CA THR A 29 12.09 19.55 22.21
C THR A 29 12.78 20.37 21.13
N SER A 30 14.05 20.05 20.82
CA SER A 30 14.81 20.69 19.76
C SER A 30 14.15 20.48 18.40
N ILE A 31 14.21 21.50 17.53
CA ILE A 31 13.63 21.49 16.19
C ILE A 31 14.15 20.30 15.36
N PRO A 32 15.45 19.93 15.38
CA PRO A 32 15.94 18.75 14.69
C PRO A 32 15.39 17.43 15.24
N ALA A 33 15.20 17.31 16.56
CA ALA A 33 14.62 16.12 17.18
C ALA A 33 13.13 15.95 16.80
N ILE A 34 12.37 17.05 16.72
CA ILE A 34 10.98 17.04 16.26
C ILE A 34 10.91 16.57 14.80
N LEU A 35 11.76 17.10 13.92
CA LEU A 35 11.81 16.69 12.52
C LEU A 35 12.20 15.21 12.35
N ARG A 36 13.19 14.72 13.10
CA ARG A 36 13.55 13.29 13.10
C ARG A 36 12.38 12.40 13.53
N ARG A 37 11.60 12.81 14.54
CA ARG A 37 10.38 12.10 14.95
C ARG A 37 9.31 12.12 13.86
N GLU A 38 9.09 13.26 13.22
CA GLU A 38 8.13 13.35 12.10
C GLU A 38 8.55 12.48 10.91
N ILE A 39 9.85 12.40 10.61
CA ILE A 39 10.41 11.48 9.62
C ILE A 39 10.11 10.03 10.02
N ALA A 40 10.41 9.63 11.26
CA ALA A 40 10.11 8.29 11.75
C ALA A 40 8.62 7.94 11.66
N LEU A 41 7.74 8.86 12.06
CA LEU A 41 6.28 8.68 11.98
C LEU A 41 5.79 8.55 10.53
N THR A 42 6.34 9.32 9.60
CA THR A 42 5.95 9.23 8.19
C THR A 42 6.43 7.92 7.53
N VAL A 43 7.61 7.41 7.93
CA VAL A 43 8.06 6.07 7.53
C VAL A 43 7.14 4.98 8.09
N GLU A 44 6.79 5.04 9.38
CA GLU A 44 5.87 4.08 9.99
C GLU A 44 4.50 4.09 9.29
N GLN A 45 3.98 5.28 8.95
CA GLN A 45 2.74 5.43 8.18
C GLN A 45 2.83 4.77 6.79
N LEU A 46 3.98 4.87 6.10
CA LEU A 46 4.20 4.20 4.83
C LEU A 46 4.23 2.68 4.97
N GLU A 47 4.85 2.15 6.02
CA GLU A 47 4.88 0.72 6.33
C GLU A 47 3.48 0.18 6.65
N GLN A 48 2.73 0.87 7.51
CA GLN A 48 1.34 0.54 7.80
C GLN A 48 0.48 0.53 6.53
N LEU A 49 0.69 1.49 5.63
CA LEU A 49 -0.02 1.55 4.34
C LEU A 49 0.33 0.35 3.44
N LYS A 50 1.61 -0.10 3.42
CA LYS A 50 2.02 -1.32 2.71
C LYS A 50 1.30 -2.54 3.27
N PHE A 51 1.22 -2.68 4.59
CA PHE A 51 0.53 -3.80 5.24
C PHE A 51 -0.97 -3.79 4.92
N LEU A 52 -1.65 -2.65 5.08
CA LEU A 52 -3.08 -2.51 4.78
C LEU A 52 -3.39 -2.84 3.32
N ARG A 53 -2.53 -2.43 2.39
CA ARG A 53 -2.66 -2.78 0.97
C ARG A 53 -2.59 -4.29 0.74
N GLN A 54 -1.62 -4.96 1.37
CA GLN A 54 -1.48 -6.41 1.24
C GLN A 54 -2.69 -7.15 1.83
N ASP A 55 -3.20 -6.71 2.98
CA ASP A 55 -4.38 -7.31 3.60
C ASP A 55 -5.63 -7.12 2.73
N GLN A 56 -5.87 -5.90 2.23
CA GLN A 56 -6.97 -5.62 1.31
C GLN A 56 -6.88 -6.46 0.03
N HIS A 57 -5.69 -6.59 -0.55
CA HIS A 57 -5.49 -7.41 -1.74
C HIS A 57 -5.82 -8.88 -1.47
N ARG A 58 -5.38 -9.43 -0.33
CA ARG A 58 -5.70 -10.81 0.06
C ARG A 58 -7.20 -11.02 0.26
N ARG A 59 -7.90 -10.06 0.86
CA ARG A 59 -9.36 -10.14 1.06
C ARG A 59 -10.11 -10.13 -0.26
N LEU A 60 -9.76 -9.23 -1.18
CA LEU A 60 -10.37 -9.16 -2.51
C LEU A 60 -10.12 -10.44 -3.30
N LEU A 61 -8.89 -10.97 -3.27
CA LEU A 61 -8.56 -12.24 -3.93
C LEU A 61 -9.40 -13.40 -3.39
N ARG A 62 -9.62 -13.46 -2.07
CA ARG A 62 -10.49 -14.50 -1.47
C ARG A 62 -11.92 -14.38 -2.00
N LEU A 63 -12.50 -13.19 -2.00
CA LEU A 63 -13.84 -12.96 -2.52
C LEU A 63 -13.96 -13.34 -4.01
N GLU A 64 -12.94 -13.02 -4.80
CA GLU A 64 -12.87 -13.41 -6.22
C GLU A 64 -12.83 -14.94 -6.37
N CYS A 65 -12.01 -15.64 -5.59
CA CYS A 65 -11.96 -17.10 -5.57
C CYS A 65 -13.29 -17.73 -5.15
N ASP A 66 -13.95 -17.18 -4.12
CA ASP A 66 -15.24 -17.67 -3.63
C ASP A 66 -16.31 -17.54 -4.72
N ILE A 67 -16.43 -16.38 -5.36
CA ILE A 67 -17.38 -16.13 -6.46
C ILE A 67 -17.08 -17.04 -7.66
N ASN A 68 -15.81 -17.20 -8.04
CA ASN A 68 -15.44 -18.09 -9.13
C ASN A 68 -15.80 -19.55 -8.81
N THR A 69 -15.63 -19.96 -7.55
CA THR A 69 -16.04 -21.30 -7.09
C THR A 69 -17.55 -21.49 -7.19
N GLU A 70 -18.34 -20.49 -6.78
CA GLU A 70 -19.81 -20.50 -6.93
C GLU A 70 -20.22 -20.62 -8.41
N ILE A 71 -19.59 -19.87 -9.31
CA ILE A 71 -19.82 -19.97 -10.76
C ILE A 71 -19.50 -21.38 -11.28
N MET A 72 -18.38 -21.97 -10.85
CA MET A 72 -18.00 -23.32 -11.25
C MET A 72 -18.97 -24.38 -10.75
N GLN A 73 -19.41 -24.29 -9.49
CA GLN A 73 -20.39 -25.20 -8.91
C GLN A 73 -21.74 -25.11 -9.64
N HIS A 74 -22.19 -23.88 -9.94
CA HIS A 74 -23.40 -23.68 -10.72
C HIS A 74 -23.32 -24.39 -12.08
N ARG A 75 -22.19 -24.30 -12.78
CA ARG A 75 -22.00 -24.95 -14.08
C ARG A 75 -21.94 -26.48 -14.02
N GLN A 76 -21.48 -27.08 -12.91
CA GLN A 76 -21.36 -28.53 -12.77
C GLN A 76 -22.68 -29.25 -12.51
N GLY A 77 -23.67 -28.57 -11.91
CA GLY A 77 -24.97 -29.16 -11.57
C GLY A 77 -25.98 -29.21 -12.73
N ILE A 78 -25.65 -28.70 -13.91
CA ILE A 78 -26.61 -28.47 -14.99
C ILE A 78 -26.41 -29.49 -16.12
N PRO A 79 -27.43 -30.26 -16.51
CA PRO A 79 -27.37 -31.12 -17.69
C PRO A 79 -27.16 -30.33 -18.99
N TRP A 80 -26.37 -30.89 -19.89
CA TRP A 80 -25.95 -30.32 -21.19
C TRP A 80 -27.08 -29.89 -22.14
N TYR A 81 -28.30 -30.37 -21.92
CA TYR A 81 -29.49 -30.09 -22.74
C TYR A 81 -30.36 -28.94 -22.20
N THR A 82 -29.98 -28.30 -21.09
CA THR A 82 -30.78 -27.23 -20.47
C THR A 82 -30.50 -25.89 -21.16
N PRO A 83 -31.53 -25.11 -21.57
CA PRO A 83 -31.31 -23.80 -22.20
C PRO A 83 -30.56 -22.85 -21.26
N ALA A 84 -29.44 -22.29 -21.75
CA ALA A 84 -28.48 -21.54 -20.94
C ALA A 84 -28.92 -20.10 -20.64
N TYR A 85 -29.99 -19.92 -19.88
CA TYR A 85 -30.43 -18.61 -19.37
C TYR A 85 -30.31 -18.58 -17.85
N PHE A 86 -29.09 -18.37 -17.35
CA PHE A 86 -28.79 -18.32 -15.92
C PHE A 86 -28.71 -16.87 -15.44
N SER A 87 -29.81 -16.35 -14.91
CA SER A 87 -29.85 -15.02 -14.29
C SER A 87 -28.90 -14.92 -13.10
N ASP A 88 -28.70 -16.01 -12.38
CA ASP A 88 -27.81 -16.05 -11.21
C ASP A 88 -26.32 -16.04 -11.58
N GLU A 89 -25.93 -16.69 -12.69
CA GLU A 89 -24.56 -16.57 -13.20
C GLU A 89 -24.25 -15.14 -13.67
N GLN A 90 -25.23 -14.47 -14.27
CA GLN A 90 -25.09 -13.06 -14.66
C GLN A 90 -24.94 -12.16 -13.43
N LYS A 91 -25.69 -12.40 -12.35
CA LYS A 91 -25.52 -11.68 -11.07
C LYS A 91 -24.13 -11.90 -10.48
N LEU A 92 -23.60 -13.13 -10.50
CA LEU A 92 -22.25 -13.43 -10.01
C LEU A 92 -21.17 -12.75 -10.85
N LYS A 93 -21.32 -12.75 -12.17
CA LYS A 93 -20.42 -12.00 -13.07
C LYS A 93 -20.49 -10.49 -12.85
N GLN A 94 -21.68 -9.95 -12.61
CA GLN A 94 -21.86 -8.54 -12.27
C GLN A 94 -21.17 -8.20 -10.95
N ARG A 95 -21.28 -9.07 -9.94
CA ARG A 95 -20.60 -8.90 -8.67
C ARG A 95 -19.07 -8.95 -8.80
N LEU A 96 -18.56 -9.82 -9.68
CA LEU A 96 -17.13 -9.89 -9.99
C LEU A 96 -16.66 -8.58 -10.67
N PHE A 97 -17.44 -8.04 -11.59
CA PHE A 97 -17.16 -6.75 -12.22
C PHE A 97 -17.16 -5.59 -11.21
N GLU A 98 -18.09 -5.59 -10.25
CA GLU A 98 -18.12 -4.60 -9.16
C GLU A 98 -16.86 -4.69 -8.28
N LEU A 99 -16.42 -5.91 -7.94
CA LEU A 99 -15.17 -6.12 -7.19
C LEU A 99 -13.94 -5.63 -7.96
N GLU A 100 -13.83 -5.89 -9.27
CA GLU A 100 -12.75 -5.36 -10.09
C GLU A 100 -12.73 -3.82 -10.09
N LYS A 101 -13.91 -3.20 -10.18
CA LYS A 101 -14.05 -1.74 -10.13
C LYS A 101 -13.60 -1.19 -8.76
N GLU A 102 -13.99 -1.84 -7.68
CA GLU A 102 -13.54 -1.50 -6.33
C GLU A 102 -12.03 -1.66 -6.17
N GLN A 103 -11.45 -2.74 -6.69
CA GLN A 103 -10.01 -2.99 -6.67
C GLN A 103 -9.24 -1.87 -7.38
N ARG A 104 -9.69 -1.45 -8.57
CA ARG A 104 -9.08 -0.34 -9.31
C ARG A 104 -9.17 0.96 -8.52
N ASN A 105 -10.33 1.27 -7.95
CA ASN A 105 -10.53 2.48 -7.14
C ASN A 105 -9.65 2.49 -5.88
N LEU A 106 -9.53 1.37 -5.18
CA LEU A 106 -8.66 1.23 -4.01
C LEU A 106 -7.19 1.40 -4.39
N THR A 107 -6.77 0.84 -5.53
CA THR A 107 -5.40 0.96 -6.02
C THR A 107 -5.03 2.42 -6.28
N VAL A 108 -5.91 3.18 -6.96
CA VAL A 108 -5.71 4.61 -7.20
C VAL A 108 -5.61 5.38 -5.88
N ARG A 109 -6.59 5.20 -4.97
CA ARG A 109 -6.59 5.90 -3.68
C ARG A 109 -5.36 5.60 -2.83
N LEU A 110 -4.87 4.36 -2.85
CA LEU A 110 -3.66 3.98 -2.11
C LEU A 110 -2.39 4.53 -2.77
N HIS A 111 -2.38 4.65 -4.09
CA HIS A 111 -1.30 5.29 -4.82
C HIS A 111 -1.21 6.78 -4.46
N ASP A 112 -2.32 7.51 -4.53
CA ASP A 112 -2.38 8.94 -4.20
C ASP A 112 -1.94 9.20 -2.75
N LYS A 113 -2.43 8.37 -1.80
CA LYS A 113 -2.03 8.47 -0.39
C LYS A 113 -0.54 8.18 -0.19
N LYS A 114 -0.01 7.17 -0.89
CA LYS A 114 1.42 6.85 -0.83
C LYS A 114 2.24 8.02 -1.35
N GLN A 115 1.88 8.58 -2.51
CA GLN A 115 2.58 9.71 -3.11
C GLN A 115 2.57 10.94 -2.18
N THR A 116 1.42 11.23 -1.57
CA THR A 116 1.30 12.33 -0.60
C THR A 116 2.24 12.16 0.61
N LEU A 117 2.40 10.93 1.11
CA LEU A 117 3.34 10.64 2.19
C LEU A 117 4.80 10.70 1.75
N GLU A 118 5.12 10.25 0.53
CA GLU A 118 6.46 10.35 -0.05
C GLU A 118 6.87 11.82 -0.27
N ASP A 119 5.96 12.66 -0.78
CA ASP A 119 6.18 14.10 -0.94
C ASP A 119 6.39 14.79 0.41
N ARG A 120 5.61 14.39 1.43
CA ARG A 120 5.80 14.88 2.80
C ARG A 120 7.16 14.46 3.36
N LEU A 121 7.56 13.21 3.16
CA LEU A 121 8.85 12.68 3.63
C LEU A 121 10.02 13.41 2.97
N LEU A 122 9.95 13.64 1.65
CA LEU A 122 10.90 14.47 0.91
C LEU A 122 11.01 15.88 1.50
N GLY A 123 9.87 16.51 1.77
CA GLY A 123 9.83 17.83 2.40
C GLY A 123 10.45 17.86 3.80
N LEU A 124 10.25 16.82 4.61
CA LEU A 124 10.83 16.71 5.95
C LEU A 124 12.34 16.47 5.90
N ILE A 125 12.82 15.61 4.99
CA ILE A 125 14.25 15.36 4.80
C ILE A 125 14.96 16.62 4.33
N ASN A 126 14.39 17.35 3.37
CA ASN A 126 14.99 18.60 2.90
C ASN A 126 15.09 19.65 4.01
N LYS A 127 14.08 19.74 4.89
CA LYS A 127 14.11 20.64 6.07
C LYS A 127 15.15 20.20 7.10
N HIS A 128 15.30 18.90 7.29
CA HIS A 128 16.33 18.35 8.17
C HIS A 128 17.73 18.68 7.63
N GLU A 129 18.00 18.39 6.35
CA GLU A 129 19.29 18.68 5.69
C GLU A 129 19.64 20.18 5.71
N GLN A 130 18.65 21.09 5.71
CA GLN A 130 18.86 22.54 5.84
C GLN A 130 19.23 23.01 7.25
N LEU A 131 18.85 22.26 8.29
CA LEU A 131 19.12 22.60 9.70
C LEU A 131 20.40 21.95 10.23
N ASP A 132 20.93 20.95 9.53
CA ASP A 132 22.22 20.31 9.81
C ASP A 132 23.43 21.07 9.19
N ILE A 133 23.19 22.23 8.53
CA ILE A 133 24.21 23.18 8.04
C ILE A 133 24.45 24.28 9.08
#